data_AF-A0A7S1GXV5-F1
#
_entry.id   AF-A0A7S1GXV5-F1
#
_cell.length_a   1.000
_cell.length_b   1.000
_cell.length_c   1.000
_cell.angle_alpha   90.00
_cell.angle_beta   90.00
_cell.angle_gamma   90.00
#
_symmetry.space_group_name_H-M   'P 1'
#
loop_
_entity.id
_entity.type
_entity.pdbx_description
1 polymer ?
#
loop_
_entity_poly.entity_id
_entity_poly.type
_entity_poly.pdbx_seq_one_letter_code
_entity_poly.pdbx_strand_id
1 'polypeptide(L)'
;KDRKEDNPEWQAWLQERERLFREDGLIAFDLFPSNAAQLLERSAHVRRLVTQRHPLIIVDEAQDTNEHAWRCIELLASAAQVICLADLEQQIFDHLPGIGPERIIAIKKSLTPLEIHL
;
A
#
# COMPACT_ATOMS: atom_id res chain seq x y z
N LYS A 1 13.44 5.08 -18.92
CA LYS A 1 13.15 3.77 -19.56
C LYS A 1 11.65 3.74 -19.83
N ASP A 2 11.25 3.36 -21.04
CA ASP A 2 9.84 3.25 -21.41
C ASP A 2 9.18 2.14 -20.57
N ARG A 3 8.21 2.50 -19.72
CA ARG A 3 7.51 1.59 -18.80
C ARG A 3 6.13 1.18 -19.33
N LYS A 4 5.86 1.43 -20.61
CA LYS A 4 4.59 1.02 -21.22
C LYS A 4 4.47 -0.49 -21.26
N GLU A 5 3.24 -0.97 -21.18
CA GLU A 5 2.92 -2.40 -21.15
C GLU A 5 3.29 -3.12 -22.45
N ASP A 6 3.31 -2.40 -23.58
CA ASP A 6 3.67 -2.93 -24.89
C ASP A 6 5.18 -3.03 -25.13
N ASN A 7 6.02 -2.46 -24.24
CA ASN A 7 7.46 -2.55 -24.34
C ASN A 7 7.97 -3.95 -23.93
N PRO A 8 8.56 -4.75 -24.85
CA PRO A 8 9.05 -6.09 -24.53
C PRO A 8 10.17 -6.12 -23.49
N GLU A 9 11.04 -5.10 -23.46
CA GLU A 9 12.10 -5.01 -22.46
C GLU A 9 11.53 -4.76 -21.06
N TRP A 10 10.45 -3.97 -20.99
CA TRP A 10 9.76 -3.72 -19.73
C TRP A 10 9.08 -4.99 -19.22
N GLN A 11 8.40 -5.73 -20.09
CA GLN A 11 7.79 -7.01 -19.74
C GLN A 11 8.83 -8.05 -19.29
N ALA A 12 9.98 -8.12 -19.96
CA ALA A 12 11.09 -8.97 -19.52
C ALA A 12 11.60 -8.58 -18.14
N TRP A 13 11.71 -7.27 -17.86
CA TRP A 13 12.07 -6.78 -16.53
C TRP A 13 11.02 -7.12 -15.46
N LEU A 14 9.72 -7.01 -15.77
CA LEU A 14 8.63 -7.37 -14.84
C LEU A 14 8.68 -8.84 -14.43
N GLN A 15 9.11 -9.72 -15.34
CA GLN A 15 9.31 -11.15 -15.05
C GLN A 15 10.61 -11.38 -14.27
N GLU A 16 11.71 -10.75 -14.70
CA GLU A 16 13.02 -10.96 -14.06
C GLU A 16 13.06 -10.46 -12.62
N ARG A 17 12.41 -9.33 -12.30
CA ARG A 17 12.33 -8.85 -10.91
C ARG A 17 11.60 -9.82 -9.98
N GLU A 18 10.60 -10.54 -10.49
CA GLU A 18 9.88 -11.55 -9.71
C GLU A 18 10.76 -12.80 -9.53
N ARG A 19 11.48 -13.23 -10.57
CA ARG A 19 12.46 -14.33 -10.48
C ARG A 19 13.55 -14.00 -9.44
N LEU A 20 14.17 -12.82 -9.53
CA LEU A 20 15.18 -12.33 -8.59
C LEU A 20 14.65 -12.32 -7.15
N PHE A 21 13.40 -11.91 -6.93
CA PHE A 21 12.79 -11.95 -5.60
C PHE A 21 12.60 -13.38 -5.09
N ARG A 22 12.07 -14.28 -5.94
CA ARG A 22 11.71 -15.65 -5.56
C ARG A 22 12.91 -16.57 -5.38
N GLU A 23 13.90 -16.45 -6.25
CA GLU A 23 15.04 -17.36 -6.33
C GLU A 23 16.26 -16.80 -5.58
N ASP A 24 16.52 -15.50 -5.74
CA ASP A 24 17.76 -14.88 -5.27
C ASP A 24 17.55 -14.01 -4.00
N GLY A 25 16.30 -13.81 -3.56
CA GLY A 25 15.96 -12.97 -2.41
C GLY A 25 16.18 -11.47 -2.65
N LEU A 26 16.31 -11.05 -3.91
CA LEU A 26 16.58 -9.66 -4.30
C LEU A 26 15.26 -8.96 -4.67
N ILE A 27 14.87 -7.96 -3.90
CA ILE A 27 13.56 -7.31 -4.03
C ILE A 27 13.65 -5.96 -4.75
N ALA A 28 12.86 -5.81 -5.82
CA ALA A 28 12.60 -4.52 -6.44
C ALA A 28 11.62 -3.71 -5.57
N PHE A 29 11.81 -2.38 -5.52
CA PHE A 29 11.07 -1.53 -4.60
C PHE A 29 9.54 -1.62 -4.72
N ASP A 30 9.05 -1.73 -5.95
CA ASP A 30 7.61 -1.80 -6.23
C ASP A 30 6.98 -3.17 -5.91
N LEU A 31 7.79 -4.17 -5.57
CA LEU A 31 7.32 -5.46 -5.06
C LEU A 31 7.09 -5.43 -3.54
N PHE A 32 7.57 -4.43 -2.79
CA PHE A 32 7.35 -4.38 -1.34
C PHE A 32 5.86 -4.32 -0.96
N PRO A 33 5.04 -3.41 -1.52
CA PRO A 33 3.65 -3.27 -1.07
C PRO A 33 2.82 -4.55 -1.30
N SER A 34 2.93 -5.14 -2.49
CA SER A 34 2.13 -6.33 -2.86
C SER A 34 2.56 -7.57 -2.07
N ASN A 35 3.86 -7.77 -1.85
CA ASN A 35 4.36 -8.90 -1.04
C ASN A 35 4.07 -8.72 0.45
N ALA A 36 4.18 -7.50 0.98
CA ALA A 36 3.80 -7.20 2.36
C ALA A 36 2.29 -7.44 2.60
N ALA A 37 1.45 -6.98 1.67
CA ALA A 37 0.01 -7.24 1.73
C ALA A 37 -0.28 -8.75 1.73
N GLN A 38 0.32 -9.53 0.82
CA GLN A 38 0.15 -10.99 0.78
C GLN A 38 0.60 -11.68 2.07
N LEU A 39 1.73 -11.25 2.65
CA LEU A 39 2.23 -11.79 3.91
C LEU A 39 1.25 -11.51 5.06
N LEU A 40 0.81 -10.26 5.17
CA LEU A 40 -0.16 -9.85 6.18
C LEU A 40 -1.46 -10.60 6.00
N GLU A 41 -1.96 -10.78 4.78
CA GLU A 41 -3.23 -11.43 4.48
C GLU A 41 -3.20 -12.92 4.87
N ARG A 42 -2.10 -13.61 4.55
CA ARG A 42 -1.91 -15.04 4.83
C ARG A 42 -1.58 -15.34 6.29
N SER A 43 -0.99 -14.41 7.03
CA SER A 43 -0.53 -14.66 8.40
C SER A 43 -1.16 -13.75 9.44
N ALA A 44 -2.21 -14.27 10.09
CA ALA A 44 -2.81 -13.62 11.26
C ALA A 44 -1.80 -13.44 12.41
N HIS A 45 -0.79 -14.30 12.52
CA HIS A 45 0.25 -14.17 13.54
C HIS A 45 1.15 -12.96 13.30
N VAL A 46 1.58 -12.74 12.05
CA VAL A 46 2.36 -11.54 11.68
C VAL A 46 1.55 -10.28 11.94
N ARG A 47 0.26 -10.25 11.54
CA ARG A 47 -0.61 -9.10 11.84
C ARG A 47 -0.64 -8.81 13.35
N ARG A 48 -0.85 -9.84 14.19
CA ARG A 48 -0.86 -9.67 15.65
C ARG A 48 0.47 -9.13 16.20
N LEU A 49 1.61 -9.65 15.73
CA LEU A 49 2.92 -9.18 16.19
C LEU A 49 3.14 -7.70 15.83
N VAL A 50 2.79 -7.32 14.60
CA VAL A 50 2.90 -5.92 14.14
C VAL A 50 2.01 -5.01 14.97
N THR A 51 0.73 -5.35 15.15
CA THR A 51 -0.20 -4.49 15.89
C THR A 51 0.05 -4.46 17.40
N GLN A 52 0.63 -5.53 17.98
CA GLN A 52 1.09 -5.50 19.38
C GLN A 52 2.28 -4.55 19.56
N ARG A 53 3.19 -4.51 18.59
CA ARG A 53 4.34 -3.60 18.64
C ARG A 53 3.96 -2.16 18.32
N HIS A 54 3.03 -1.99 17.39
CA HIS A 54 2.55 -0.72 16.85
C HIS A 54 1.01 -0.64 16.99
N PRO A 55 0.49 -0.44 18.21
CA PRO A 55 -0.96 -0.39 18.45
C PRO A 55 -1.61 0.89 17.90
N LEU A 56 -0.80 1.92 17.59
CA LEU A 56 -1.20 3.14 16.91
C LEU A 56 -0.38 3.27 15.63
N ILE A 57 -1.07 3.47 14.51
CA ILE A 57 -0.50 3.67 13.19
C ILE A 57 -0.98 5.03 12.67
N ILE A 58 -0.04 5.89 12.30
CA ILE A 58 -0.33 7.18 11.66
C ILE A 58 0.08 7.05 10.20
N VAL A 59 -0.86 7.30 9.29
CA VAL A 59 -0.64 7.30 7.85
C VAL A 59 -0.69 8.74 7.39
N ASP A 60 0.47 9.28 7.05
CA ASP A 60 0.59 10.58 6.41
C ASP A 60 0.35 10.45 4.90
N GLU A 61 -0.05 11.54 4.25
CA GLU A 61 -0.40 11.59 2.83
C GLU A 61 -1.30 10.43 2.38
N ALA A 62 -2.34 10.12 3.18
CA ALA A 62 -3.12 8.92 2.98
C ALA A 62 -3.83 8.87 1.61
N GLN A 63 -4.09 10.03 1.01
CA GLN A 63 -4.62 10.18 -0.36
C GLN A 63 -3.70 9.60 -1.44
N ASP A 64 -2.38 9.54 -1.18
CA ASP A 64 -1.37 9.10 -2.15
C ASP A 64 -0.96 7.63 -1.98
N THR A 65 -1.67 6.88 -1.15
CA THR A 65 -1.43 5.45 -1.01
C THR A 65 -1.98 4.68 -2.23
N ASN A 66 -1.16 3.79 -2.80
CA ASN A 66 -1.64 2.85 -3.82
C ASN A 66 -2.44 1.69 -3.20
N GLU A 67 -3.05 0.85 -4.03
CA GLU A 67 -3.94 -0.24 -3.58
C GLU A 67 -3.26 -1.19 -2.59
N HIS A 68 -2.05 -1.64 -2.88
CA HIS A 68 -1.35 -2.61 -2.02
C HIS A 68 -0.82 -2.00 -0.73
N ALA A 69 -0.35 -0.75 -0.77
CA ALA A 69 0.05 -0.01 0.42
C ALA A 69 -1.15 0.20 1.35
N TRP A 70 -2.28 0.64 0.80
CA TRP A 70 -3.52 0.79 1.55
C TRP A 70 -4.00 -0.55 2.13
N ARG A 71 -3.93 -1.63 1.35
CA ARG A 71 -4.33 -2.97 1.79
C ARG A 71 -3.56 -3.42 3.04
N CYS A 72 -2.29 -3.08 3.16
CA CYS A 72 -1.52 -3.35 4.38
C CYS A 72 -2.14 -2.66 5.60
N ILE A 73 -2.51 -1.39 5.48
CA ILE A 73 -3.12 -0.61 6.56
C ILE A 73 -4.49 -1.19 6.94
N GLU A 74 -5.33 -1.53 5.96
CA GLU A 74 -6.64 -2.15 6.21
C GLU A 74 -6.53 -3.43 7.03
N LEU A 75 -5.58 -4.31 6.68
CA LEU A 75 -5.37 -5.58 7.37
C LEU A 75 -4.96 -5.37 8.84
N LEU A 76 -4.19 -4.32 9.12
CA LEU A 76 -3.71 -3.99 10.46
C LEU A 76 -4.76 -3.22 11.28
N ALA A 77 -5.64 -2.44 10.63
CA ALA A 77 -6.67 -1.64 11.29
C ALA A 77 -7.65 -2.47 12.14
N SER A 78 -7.76 -3.78 11.88
CA SER A 78 -8.56 -4.69 12.71
C SER A 78 -8.06 -4.84 14.15
N ALA A 79 -6.78 -4.53 14.41
CA ALA A 79 -6.14 -4.72 15.72
C ALA A 79 -5.22 -3.56 16.13
N ALA A 80 -5.21 -2.45 15.38
CA ALA A 80 -4.49 -1.23 15.70
C ALA A 80 -5.38 -0.01 15.43
N GLN A 81 -5.20 1.05 16.21
CA GLN A 81 -5.82 2.34 15.92
C GLN A 81 -5.09 2.98 14.74
N VAL A 82 -5.84 3.45 13.74
CA VAL A 82 -5.30 4.11 12.56
C VAL A 82 -5.74 5.57 12.53
N ILE A 83 -4.80 6.48 12.35
CA ILE A 83 -5.04 7.90 12.10
C ILE A 83 -4.52 8.21 10.70
N CYS A 84 -5.39 8.69 9.83
CA CYS A 84 -5.01 9.12 8.48
C CYS A 84 -4.94 10.65 8.45
N LEU A 85 -3.83 11.18 7.98
CA LEU A 85 -3.68 12.58 7.62
C LEU A 85 -3.74 12.64 6.09
N ALA A 86 -4.58 13.51 5.55
CA ALA A 86 -4.75 13.64 4.12
C ALA A 86 -5.18 15.05 3.73
N ASP A 87 -4.65 15.51 2.59
CA ASP A 87 -5.01 16.77 1.96
C ASP A 87 -5.23 16.54 0.45
N LEU A 88 -6.48 16.70 -0.01
CA LEU A 88 -6.83 16.52 -1.42
C LEU A 88 -6.26 17.63 -2.31
N GLU A 89 -5.97 18.81 -1.77
CA GLU A 89 -5.36 19.91 -2.52
C GLU A 89 -3.87 19.67 -2.79
N GLN A 90 -3.25 18.74 -2.07
CA GLN A 90 -1.83 18.37 -2.20
C GLN A 90 -1.60 17.01 -2.86
N GLN A 91 -2.61 16.44 -3.53
CA GLN A 91 -2.44 15.21 -4.30
C GLN A 91 -1.55 15.46 -5.53
N ILE A 92 -0.33 14.90 -5.52
CA ILE A 92 0.66 15.07 -6.60
C ILE A 92 1.00 13.77 -7.35
N PHE A 93 0.48 12.63 -6.89
CA PHE A 93 0.76 11.30 -7.45
C PHE A 93 -0.43 10.70 -8.24
N ASP A 94 -1.39 11.51 -8.67
CA ASP A 94 -2.55 11.12 -9.48
C ASP A 94 -2.20 10.44 -10.82
N HIS A 95 -0.99 10.67 -11.33
CA HIS A 95 -0.45 9.99 -12.51
C HIS A 95 -0.04 8.53 -12.27
N LEU A 96 0.01 8.06 -11.02
CA LEU A 96 0.32 6.68 -10.67
C LEU A 96 -0.96 5.83 -10.63
N PRO A 97 -0.94 4.59 -11.18
CA PRO A 97 -2.10 3.71 -11.15
C PRO A 97 -2.60 3.45 -9.72
N GLY A 98 -3.89 3.71 -9.48
CA GLY A 98 -4.56 3.43 -8.21
C GLY A 98 -4.29 4.46 -7.11
N ILE A 99 -3.76 5.63 -7.47
CA ILE A 99 -3.66 6.81 -6.63
C ILE A 99 -4.55 7.90 -7.21
N GLY A 100 -5.46 8.43 -6.39
CA GLY A 100 -6.45 9.39 -6.84
C GLY A 100 -7.45 9.75 -5.74
N PRO A 101 -8.40 10.66 -6.00
CA PRO A 101 -9.38 11.13 -5.01
C PRO A 101 -10.29 10.00 -4.49
N GLU A 102 -10.44 8.93 -5.26
CA GLU A 102 -11.13 7.71 -4.85
C GLU A 102 -10.48 7.02 -3.64
N ARG A 103 -9.19 7.29 -3.36
CA ARG A 103 -8.51 6.76 -2.18
C ARG A 103 -9.20 7.20 -0.90
N ILE A 104 -9.58 8.47 -0.78
CA ILE A 104 -10.29 8.96 0.41
C ILE A 104 -11.63 8.25 0.58
N ILE A 105 -12.33 7.96 -0.51
CA ILE A 105 -13.58 7.20 -0.48
C ILE A 105 -13.33 5.77 0.02
N ALA A 106 -12.25 5.12 -0.44
CA ALA A 106 -11.85 3.80 0.03
C ALA A 106 -11.47 3.79 1.53
N ILE A 107 -10.74 4.80 2.00
CA ILE A 107 -10.39 4.98 3.42
C ILE A 107 -11.67 5.08 4.26
N LYS A 108 -12.61 5.96 3.86
CA LYS A 108 -13.86 6.16 4.57
C LYS A 108 -14.70 4.89 4.63
N LYS A 109 -14.78 4.15 3.52
CA LYS A 109 -15.52 2.89 3.43
C LYS A 109 -14.91 1.78 4.30
N SER A 110 -13.59 1.69 4.35
CA SER A 110 -12.89 0.61 5.07
C SER A 110 -12.80 0.86 6.57
N LEU A 111 -12.58 2.11 7.00
CA LEU A 111 -12.35 2.44 8.40
C LEU A 111 -13.57 3.02 9.12
N THR A 112 -14.56 3.57 8.40
CA THR A 112 -15.65 4.38 8.98
C THR A 112 -15.12 5.38 10.02
N PRO A 113 -14.14 6.23 9.65
CA PRO A 113 -13.39 7.03 10.61
C PRO A 113 -14.24 8.18 11.19
N LEU A 114 -13.83 8.67 12.36
CA LEU A 114 -14.22 10.00 12.78
C LEU A 114 -13.52 11.02 11.88
N GLU A 115 -14.30 11.80 11.14
CA GLU A 115 -13.77 12.86 10.28
C GLU A 115 -13.58 14.14 11.10
N ILE A 116 -12.40 14.74 11.01
CA ILE A 116 -12.06 16.00 11.65
C ILE A 116 -11.55 16.94 10.56
N HIS A 117 -12.21 18.07 10.39
CA HIS A 117 -11.74 19.16 9.56
C HIS A 117 -11.07 20.19 10.47
N LEU A 118 -9.78 20.44 10.24
CA LEU A 118 -8.96 21.40 10.98
C LEU A 118 -8.96 22.76 10.27
#